data_AF-A0A814QSY6-F1
#
_entry.id   AF-A0A814QSY6-F1
#
_cell.length_a   1.000
_cell.length_b   1.000
_cell.length_c   1.000
_cell.angle_alpha   90.00
_cell.angle_beta   90.00
_cell.angle_gamma   90.00
#
_symmetry.space_group_name_H-M   'P 1'
#
loop_
_entity.id
_entity.type
_entity.pdbx_description
1 polymer ?
#
loop_
_entity_poly.entity_id
_entity_poly.type
_entity_poly.pdbx_seq_one_letter_code
_entity_poly.pdbx_strand_id
1 'polypeptide(L)'
;MENNCILLEDIFQIKDLNIDTPEKETQRQRKKKYFQHVSRLFCESELFKMALILDVNTQVYPMSIGDKFRFLLCTTLYEDGTSDTGEYDPNIEAKRSRADQFDYVMYGQVYRIEDDRRTTVVSHSTHVEANNTGPILDDNDDDDATTNSTTLCVYVSFGGLLMRLQANADHLQHFQMSSNIYLMMKKVAF
;
A
#
# COMPACT_ATOMS: atom_id res chain seq x y z
N MET A 1 -13.74 19.05 16.08
CA MET A 1 -13.18 17.71 15.84
C MET A 1 -12.47 17.81 14.52
N GLU A 2 -11.14 17.67 14.48
CA GLU A 2 -10.43 17.59 13.22
C GLU A 2 -10.92 16.35 12.49
N ASN A 3 -11.75 16.54 11.47
CA ASN A 3 -12.12 15.47 10.55
C ASN A 3 -10.84 15.17 9.75
N ASN A 4 -10.03 14.26 10.27
CA ASN A 4 -8.82 13.83 9.56
C ASN A 4 -9.23 13.00 8.34
N CYS A 5 -9.42 13.69 7.23
CA CYS A 5 -9.77 13.08 5.95
C CYS A 5 -8.57 12.45 5.24
N ILE A 6 -7.35 12.62 5.76
CA ILE A 6 -6.14 11.99 5.27
C ILE A 6 -6.07 10.59 5.86
N LEU A 7 -6.09 9.59 4.98
CA LEU A 7 -6.03 8.17 5.32
C LEU A 7 -4.58 7.69 5.44
N LEU A 8 -3.71 8.17 4.56
CA LEU A 8 -2.29 7.84 4.54
C LEU A 8 -1.49 8.96 3.87
N GLU A 9 -0.32 9.25 4.43
CA GLU A 9 0.70 10.06 3.79
C GLU A 9 2.07 9.43 4.03
N ASP A 10 2.84 9.21 2.95
CA ASP A 10 4.17 8.59 3.03
C ASP A 10 5.03 8.93 1.80
N ILE A 11 6.31 8.58 1.84
CA ILE A 11 7.22 8.55 0.70
C ILE A 11 7.49 7.09 0.31
N PHE A 12 7.21 6.77 -0.94
CA PHE A 12 7.47 5.46 -1.52
C PHE A 12 8.61 5.54 -2.54
N GLN A 13 9.43 4.48 -2.61
CA GLN A 13 10.42 4.28 -3.66
C GLN A 13 9.99 3.13 -4.58
N ILE A 14 10.11 3.34 -5.90
CA ILE A 14 9.86 2.30 -6.90
C ILE A 14 11.02 1.31 -6.91
N LYS A 15 10.75 0.06 -6.54
CA LYS A 15 11.71 -1.05 -6.57
C LYS A 15 11.65 -1.81 -7.89
N ASP A 16 10.46 -1.97 -8.47
CA ASP A 16 10.29 -2.66 -9.74
C ASP A 16 9.07 -2.15 -10.54
N LEU A 17 8.99 -2.52 -11.83
CA LEU A 17 7.97 -2.19 -12.81
C LEU A 17 7.54 -3.42 -13.59
N ASN A 18 6.22 -3.60 -13.75
CA ASN A 18 5.61 -4.63 -14.60
C ASN A 18 6.07 -6.06 -14.26
N ILE A 19 6.28 -6.35 -12.98
CA ILE A 19 6.38 -7.75 -12.53
C ILE A 19 4.98 -8.34 -12.64
N ASP A 20 4.82 -9.37 -13.46
CA ASP A 20 3.77 -10.35 -13.21
C ASP A 20 4.35 -11.33 -12.21
N THR A 21 3.61 -11.65 -11.14
CA THR A 21 3.99 -12.72 -10.23
C THR A 21 4.23 -13.99 -11.05
N PRO A 22 5.48 -14.48 -11.17
CA PRO A 22 5.73 -15.68 -11.94
C PRO A 22 5.61 -16.86 -10.99
N GLU A 23 4.49 -17.57 -11.00
CA GLU A 23 4.56 -18.97 -10.61
C GLU A 23 5.33 -19.72 -11.71
N LYS A 24 6.60 -19.98 -11.39
CA LYS A 24 7.52 -20.96 -12.00
C LYS A 24 8.30 -20.52 -13.25
N GLU A 25 9.59 -20.29 -12.98
CA GLU A 25 10.77 -20.73 -13.73
C GLU A 25 10.76 -20.59 -15.26
N THR A 26 11.57 -19.66 -15.78
CA THR A 26 12.82 -19.98 -16.50
C THR A 26 13.56 -18.66 -16.79
N GLN A 27 14.84 -18.65 -16.48
CA GLN A 27 15.75 -17.52 -16.68
C GLN A 27 15.65 -16.96 -18.12
N ARG A 28 15.61 -15.62 -18.25
CA ARG A 28 15.59 -14.83 -19.51
C ARG A 28 14.24 -14.62 -20.21
N GLN A 29 13.17 -14.31 -19.48
CA GLN A 29 12.06 -13.56 -20.09
C GLN A 29 12.21 -12.07 -19.78
N ARG A 30 12.40 -11.27 -20.82
CA ARG A 30 12.37 -9.80 -20.74
C ARG A 30 11.06 -9.40 -20.06
N LYS A 31 11.10 -8.53 -19.05
CA LYS A 31 9.92 -7.92 -18.40
C LYS A 31 8.90 -7.56 -19.48
N LYS A 32 7.79 -8.30 -19.57
CA LYS A 32 6.80 -8.11 -20.62
C LYS A 32 5.94 -6.92 -20.24
N LYS A 33 6.06 -5.84 -21.00
CA LYS A 33 5.16 -4.69 -20.86
C LYS A 33 3.85 -4.99 -21.60
N TYR A 34 2.78 -5.26 -20.85
CA TYR A 34 1.47 -5.60 -21.43
C TYR A 34 0.73 -4.39 -22.00
N PHE A 35 0.94 -3.22 -21.39
CA PHE A 35 0.24 -1.99 -21.72
C PHE A 35 1.24 -0.91 -22.12
N GLN A 36 0.98 -0.21 -23.22
CA GLN A 36 1.91 0.81 -23.73
C GLN A 36 2.02 2.02 -22.78
N HIS A 37 0.88 2.46 -22.23
CA HIS A 37 0.77 3.71 -21.47
C HIS A 37 0.59 3.49 -19.97
N VAL A 38 0.33 2.26 -19.53
CA VAL A 38 0.15 1.92 -18.11
C VAL A 38 1.32 1.07 -17.66
N SER A 39 1.82 1.32 -16.46
CA SER A 39 2.79 0.44 -15.82
C SER A 39 2.39 0.13 -14.40
N ARG A 40 2.63 -1.11 -13.99
CA ARG A 40 2.41 -1.56 -12.62
C ARG A 40 3.67 -1.32 -11.80
N LEU A 41 3.62 -0.38 -10.88
CA LEU A 41 4.71 -0.03 -9.98
C LEU A 41 4.70 -0.97 -8.78
N PHE A 42 5.87 -1.46 -8.38
CA PHE A 42 6.10 -2.17 -7.12
C PHE A 42 6.97 -1.26 -6.25
N CYS A 43 6.39 -0.77 -5.17
CA CYS A 43 6.97 0.26 -4.35
C CYS A 43 7.06 -0.18 -2.89
N GLU A 44 8.08 0.31 -2.21
CA GLU A 44 8.24 0.14 -0.77
C GLU A 44 8.28 1.51 -0.09
N SER A 45 7.65 1.58 1.07
CA SER A 45 7.66 2.77 1.93
C SER A 45 9.05 2.99 2.53
N GLU A 46 9.45 4.25 2.66
CA GLU A 46 10.70 4.63 3.34
C GLU A 46 10.54 4.73 4.86
N LEU A 47 9.31 4.92 5.37
CA LEU A 47 9.06 5.22 6.77
C LEU A 47 8.47 4.04 7.55
N PHE A 48 7.48 3.35 6.97
CA PHE A 48 6.57 2.47 7.70
C PHE A 48 6.55 1.02 7.20
N LYS A 49 7.54 0.61 6.41
CA LYS A 49 7.67 -0.77 5.86
C LYS A 49 6.40 -1.26 5.13
N MET A 50 5.65 -0.35 4.52
CA MET A 50 4.50 -0.69 3.69
C MET A 50 4.92 -1.15 2.30
N ALA A 51 4.15 -2.07 1.71
CA ALA A 51 4.30 -2.48 0.32
C ALA A 51 3.13 -1.95 -0.52
N LEU A 52 3.44 -1.29 -1.63
CA LEU A 52 2.48 -0.68 -2.53
C LEU A 52 2.64 -1.27 -3.93
N ILE A 53 1.56 -1.80 -4.49
CA ILE A 53 1.43 -2.09 -5.93
C ILE A 53 0.46 -1.07 -6.50
N LEU A 54 0.85 -0.38 -7.57
CA LEU A 54 0.04 0.71 -8.15
C LEU A 54 0.13 0.73 -9.67
N ASP A 55 -1.00 0.69 -10.36
CA ASP A 55 -1.07 0.98 -11.80
C ASP A 55 -1.10 2.49 -12.04
N VAL A 56 -0.17 2.99 -12.87
CA VAL A 56 -0.05 4.41 -13.21
C VAL A 56 -0.01 4.60 -14.73
N ASN A 57 -0.67 5.64 -15.23
CA ASN A 57 -0.51 6.09 -16.61
C ASN A 57 0.86 6.76 -16.78
N THR A 58 1.86 5.98 -17.20
CA THR A 58 3.23 6.41 -17.38
C THR A 58 3.48 7.25 -18.63
N GLN A 59 2.47 7.44 -19.50
CA GLN A 59 2.54 8.40 -20.59
C GLN A 59 2.45 9.84 -20.07
N VAL A 60 1.52 10.10 -19.16
CA VAL A 60 1.28 11.45 -18.62
C VAL A 60 2.14 11.74 -17.39
N TYR A 61 2.48 10.69 -16.63
CA TYR A 61 3.31 10.81 -15.44
C TYR A 61 4.43 9.76 -15.48
N PRO A 62 5.54 10.04 -16.19
CA PRO A 62 6.62 9.09 -16.37
C PRO A 62 7.23 8.70 -15.02
N MET A 63 7.34 7.41 -14.71
CA MET A 63 7.90 6.90 -13.45
C MET A 63 8.92 5.80 -13.75
N SER A 64 10.10 5.88 -13.11
CA SER A 64 11.21 4.94 -13.32
C SER A 64 11.58 4.20 -12.04
N ILE A 65 12.21 3.02 -12.19
CA ILE A 65 12.80 2.31 -11.05
C ILE A 65 13.80 3.23 -10.34
N GLY A 66 13.73 3.27 -9.01
CA GLY A 66 14.56 4.14 -8.17
C GLY A 66 13.93 5.49 -7.85
N ASP A 67 12.96 5.97 -8.64
CA ASP A 67 12.23 7.20 -8.35
C ASP A 67 11.55 7.09 -6.98
N LYS A 68 11.57 8.19 -6.21
CA LYS A 68 10.75 8.34 -5.01
C LYS A 68 9.66 9.37 -5.23
N PHE A 69 8.55 9.18 -4.56
CA PHE A 69 7.41 10.07 -4.64
C PHE A 69 6.70 10.19 -3.30
N ARG A 70 6.25 11.41 -2.99
CA ARG A 70 5.27 11.65 -1.94
C ARG A 70 3.93 11.10 -2.42
N PHE A 71 3.27 10.36 -1.55
CA PHE A 71 2.03 9.65 -1.79
C PHE A 71 1.02 10.04 -0.71
N LEU A 72 -0.19 10.42 -1.12
CA LEU A 72 -1.26 10.78 -0.20
C LEU A 72 -2.57 10.12 -0.62
N LEU A 73 -3.29 9.56 0.35
CA LEU A 73 -4.66 9.08 0.21
C LEU A 73 -5.57 9.90 1.12
N CYS A 74 -6.68 10.41 0.57
CA CYS A 74 -7.69 11.13 1.34
C CYS A 74 -9.11 10.92 0.81
N THR A 75 -10.12 11.23 1.61
CA THR A 75 -11.55 11.11 1.23
C THR A 75 -12.13 12.38 0.61
N THR A 76 -11.41 13.50 0.65
CA THR A 76 -11.85 14.79 0.09
C THR A 76 -10.67 15.65 -0.35
N LEU A 77 -10.87 16.46 -1.40
CA LEU A 77 -9.88 17.43 -1.88
C LEU A 77 -9.94 18.77 -1.10
N TYR A 78 -11.02 19.03 -0.35
CA TYR A 78 -11.21 20.30 0.37
C TYR A 78 -10.33 20.37 1.61
N GLU A 79 -9.38 21.33 1.65
CA GLU A 79 -8.40 21.47 2.74
C GLU A 79 -9.03 21.60 4.15
N ASP A 80 -10.25 22.12 4.23
CA ASP A 80 -11.04 22.26 5.46
C ASP A 80 -11.64 20.94 5.98
N GLY A 81 -11.56 19.86 5.20
CA GLY A 81 -12.10 18.55 5.55
C GLY A 81 -13.60 18.41 5.28
N THR A 82 -14.21 19.34 4.54
CA THR A 82 -15.59 19.21 4.09
C THR A 82 -15.75 17.94 3.26
N SER A 83 -16.82 17.20 3.51
CA SER A 83 -17.13 15.97 2.77
C SER A 83 -17.29 16.25 1.28
N ASP A 84 -16.83 15.32 0.46
CA ASP A 84 -17.00 15.40 -0.98
C ASP A 84 -18.50 15.27 -1.35
N THR A 85 -18.97 16.14 -2.25
CA THR A 85 -20.33 16.12 -2.78
C THR A 85 -20.50 15.08 -3.90
N GLY A 86 -19.39 14.55 -4.41
CA GLY A 86 -19.37 13.58 -5.51
C GLY A 86 -19.60 14.21 -6.88
N GLU A 87 -19.70 15.54 -6.95
CA GLU A 87 -19.82 16.30 -8.18
C GLU A 87 -18.54 17.10 -8.42
N TYR A 88 -17.86 16.81 -9.53
CA TYR A 88 -16.68 17.55 -9.94
C TYR A 88 -17.09 18.76 -10.79
N ASP A 89 -16.89 19.96 -10.26
CA ASP A 89 -17.08 21.20 -11.01
C ASP A 89 -15.71 21.80 -11.42
N PRO A 90 -15.34 21.74 -12.71
CA PRO A 90 -14.08 22.33 -13.18
C PRO A 90 -14.07 23.86 -13.10
N ASN A 91 -15.21 24.52 -12.91
CA ASN A 91 -15.28 25.98 -12.81
C ASN A 91 -15.07 26.49 -11.38
N ILE A 92 -15.04 25.60 -10.38
CA ILE A 92 -14.74 25.93 -8.97
C ILE A 92 -13.21 25.93 -8.71
N GLU A 93 -12.41 26.21 -9.75
CA GLU A 93 -10.95 26.45 -9.68
C GLU A 93 -10.54 27.59 -8.70
N ALA A 94 -11.48 28.37 -8.15
CA ALA A 94 -11.20 29.45 -7.22
C ALA A 94 -10.88 28.99 -5.78
N LYS A 95 -11.10 27.73 -5.43
CA LYS A 95 -10.75 27.20 -4.11
C LYS A 95 -9.46 26.39 -4.19
N ARG A 96 -8.42 26.85 -3.49
CA ARG A 96 -7.21 26.06 -3.27
C ARG A 96 -7.59 24.69 -2.76
N SER A 97 -7.02 23.66 -3.38
CA SER A 97 -7.31 22.27 -3.06
C SER A 97 -6.04 21.54 -2.63
N ARG A 98 -6.19 20.40 -1.94
CA ARG A 98 -5.05 19.52 -1.64
C ARG A 98 -4.30 19.09 -2.90
N ALA A 99 -5.00 18.97 -4.02
CA ALA A 99 -4.42 18.54 -5.29
C ALA A 99 -3.39 19.53 -5.84
N ASP A 100 -3.48 20.82 -5.50
CA ASP A 100 -2.59 21.88 -6.02
C ASP A 100 -1.11 21.64 -5.67
N GLN A 101 -0.86 20.83 -4.64
CA GLN A 101 0.49 20.50 -4.18
C GLN A 101 1.08 19.26 -4.86
N PHE A 102 0.30 18.56 -5.68
CA PHE A 102 0.65 17.28 -6.30
C PHE A 102 0.55 17.35 -7.83
N ASP A 103 1.28 16.46 -8.50
CA ASP A 103 1.43 16.49 -9.96
C ASP A 103 0.54 15.44 -10.65
N TYR A 104 0.06 14.45 -9.89
CA TYR A 104 -0.77 13.37 -10.40
C TYR A 104 -1.86 13.02 -9.39
N VAL A 105 -3.11 12.98 -9.85
CA VAL A 105 -4.30 12.72 -9.01
C VAL A 105 -5.17 11.65 -9.66
N MET A 106 -5.67 10.72 -8.86
CA MET A 106 -6.67 9.72 -9.27
C MET A 106 -7.82 9.68 -8.27
N TYR A 107 -9.03 9.40 -8.75
CA TYR A 107 -10.22 9.18 -7.94
C TYR A 107 -10.72 7.75 -8.13
N GLY A 108 -11.06 7.08 -7.03
CA GLY A 108 -11.37 5.65 -7.05
C GLY A 108 -12.13 5.20 -5.82
N GLN A 109 -12.39 3.89 -5.76
CA GLN A 109 -13.15 3.26 -4.70
C GLN A 109 -12.40 2.09 -4.09
N VAL A 110 -12.41 2.00 -2.76
CA VAL A 110 -11.96 0.82 -2.02
C VAL A 110 -12.93 -0.32 -2.29
N TYR A 111 -12.48 -1.40 -2.92
CA TYR A 111 -13.36 -2.52 -3.30
C TYR A 111 -13.08 -3.81 -2.52
N ARG A 112 -11.93 -3.91 -1.86
CA ARG A 112 -11.56 -5.08 -1.06
C ARG A 112 -10.62 -4.68 0.08
N ILE A 113 -10.83 -5.26 1.25
CA ILE A 113 -9.96 -5.17 2.43
C ILE A 113 -9.82 -6.60 2.97
N GLU A 114 -8.60 -7.02 3.25
CA GLU A 114 -8.30 -8.38 3.71
C GLU A 114 -7.31 -8.37 4.87
N ASP A 115 -7.48 -9.33 5.78
CA ASP A 115 -6.42 -9.70 6.71
C ASP A 115 -5.38 -10.54 5.95
N ASP A 116 -4.15 -10.06 5.81
CA ASP A 116 -3.04 -10.85 5.27
C ASP A 116 -2.49 -11.76 6.38
N ARG A 117 -3.26 -12.79 6.73
CA ARG A 117 -2.80 -13.87 7.61
C ARG A 117 -1.90 -14.80 6.81
N ARG A 118 -0.67 -14.39 6.52
CA ARG A 118 0.38 -15.38 6.29
C ARG A 118 0.69 -16.03 7.62
N THR A 119 0.01 -17.13 7.92
CA THR A 119 0.44 -18.03 8.99
C THR A 119 1.86 -18.45 8.64
N THR A 120 2.86 -17.90 9.33
CA THR A 120 4.18 -18.51 9.39
C THR A 120 3.98 -19.85 10.08
N VAL A 121 3.70 -20.89 9.30
CA VAL A 121 3.83 -22.26 9.76
C VAL A 121 5.32 -22.44 9.97
N VAL A 122 5.78 -22.17 11.19
CA VAL A 122 7.08 -22.62 11.65
C VAL A 122 6.96 -24.14 11.64
N SER A 123 7.43 -24.74 10.55
CA SER A 123 7.55 -26.18 10.41
C SER A 123 8.59 -26.66 11.42
N HIS A 124 8.19 -26.83 12.68
CA HIS A 124 8.89 -27.66 13.62
C HIS A 124 8.79 -29.10 13.12
N SER A 125 9.81 -29.54 12.39
CA SER A 125 10.04 -30.96 12.16
C SER A 125 10.38 -31.60 13.50
N THR A 126 9.41 -32.19 14.18
CA THR A 126 9.65 -33.03 15.35
C THR A 126 10.16 -34.39 14.88
N HIS A 127 11.47 -34.62 14.99
CA HIS A 127 12.05 -35.96 15.04
C HIS A 127 12.08 -36.36 16.52
N VAL A 128 11.27 -37.34 16.90
CA VAL A 128 11.22 -37.87 18.28
C VAL A 128 12.31 -38.94 18.42
N GLU A 129 13.34 -38.66 19.20
CA GLU A 129 14.19 -39.69 19.81
C GLU A 129 14.08 -39.58 21.34
N ALA A 130 13.56 -40.63 21.95
CA ALA A 130 13.42 -40.74 23.39
C ALA A 130 14.76 -41.14 24.02
N ASN A 131 15.18 -40.46 25.09
CA ASN A 131 15.88 -41.05 26.24
C ASN A 131 15.91 -40.10 27.45
N ASN A 132 15.58 -40.65 28.63
CA ASN A 132 15.39 -40.01 29.94
C ASN A 132 16.66 -39.40 30.57
N THR A 133 16.54 -38.28 31.32
CA THR A 133 16.94 -38.13 32.74
C THR A 133 16.76 -36.69 33.31
N GLY A 134 15.99 -36.55 34.41
CA GLY A 134 16.14 -35.49 35.44
C GLY A 134 15.34 -34.16 35.29
N PRO A 135 14.78 -33.59 36.38
CA PRO A 135 14.04 -32.32 36.34
C PRO A 135 14.98 -31.12 36.55
N ILE A 136 14.95 -30.17 35.62
CA ILE A 136 15.58 -28.85 35.77
C ILE A 136 14.44 -27.83 35.73
N LEU A 137 14.22 -27.15 36.84
CA LEU A 137 13.42 -25.94 36.93
C LEU A 137 14.34 -24.79 36.55
N ASP A 138 14.28 -24.34 35.30
CA ASP A 138 14.87 -23.07 34.89
C ASP A 138 13.74 -22.07 34.63
N ASP A 139 13.71 -21.04 35.47
CA ASP A 139 12.93 -19.83 35.32
C ASP A 139 13.32 -19.14 34.00
N ASN A 140 12.48 -19.26 32.98
CA ASN A 140 12.49 -18.35 31.83
C ASN A 140 11.18 -17.57 31.84
N ASP A 141 11.21 -16.44 32.52
CA ASP A 141 10.38 -15.28 32.20
C ASP A 141 10.74 -14.83 30.78
N ASP A 142 10.12 -15.44 29.78
CA ASP A 142 10.07 -14.91 28.43
C ASP A 142 8.59 -14.66 28.12
N ASP A 143 8.09 -13.57 28.71
CA ASP A 143 6.88 -12.88 28.27
C ASP A 143 7.19 -12.24 26.90
N ASP A 144 7.39 -13.09 25.88
CA ASP A 144 7.29 -12.67 24.50
C ASP A 144 5.81 -12.37 24.28
N ALA A 145 5.44 -11.14 24.60
CA ALA A 145 4.30 -10.48 24.00
C ALA A 145 4.56 -10.42 22.50
N THR A 146 4.34 -11.56 21.82
CA THR A 146 4.17 -11.67 20.38
C THR A 146 2.95 -10.80 20.07
N THR A 147 3.21 -9.49 19.92
CA THR A 147 2.23 -8.54 19.43
C THR A 147 1.92 -9.02 18.04
N ASN A 148 0.83 -9.77 17.90
CA ASN A 148 0.33 -10.28 16.64
C ASN A 148 -0.05 -9.08 15.76
N SER A 149 0.95 -8.44 15.14
CA SER A 149 0.79 -7.32 14.24
C SER A 149 0.09 -7.87 13.01
N THR A 150 -1.23 -7.78 13.02
CA THR A 150 -2.06 -8.27 11.93
C THR A 150 -1.77 -7.37 10.73
N THR A 151 -1.23 -7.95 9.66
CA THR A 151 -1.03 -7.23 8.41
C THR A 151 -2.37 -7.16 7.68
N LEU A 152 -2.74 -5.99 7.18
CA LEU A 152 -3.91 -5.78 6.34
C LEU A 152 -3.51 -5.46 4.90
N CYS A 153 -4.33 -5.86 3.94
CA CYS A 153 -4.24 -5.49 2.54
C CYS A 153 -5.49 -4.70 2.13
N VAL A 154 -5.32 -3.47 1.65
CA VAL A 154 -6.38 -2.64 1.09
C VAL A 154 -6.23 -2.58 -0.43
N TYR A 155 -7.32 -2.82 -1.15
CA TYR A 155 -7.38 -2.76 -2.61
C TYR A 155 -8.32 -1.65 -3.08
N VAL A 156 -7.84 -0.86 -4.04
CA VAL A 156 -8.55 0.28 -4.59
C VAL A 156 -8.54 0.20 -6.10
N SER A 157 -9.66 0.59 -6.72
CA SER A 157 -9.79 0.70 -8.16
C SER A 157 -9.99 2.16 -8.56
N PHE A 158 -9.12 2.67 -9.42
CA PHE A 158 -9.19 4.00 -10.03
C PHE A 158 -9.62 3.86 -11.49
N GLY A 159 -10.92 3.55 -11.71
CA GLY A 159 -11.46 3.34 -13.06
C GLY A 159 -10.81 2.17 -13.83
N GLY A 160 -10.34 1.14 -13.12
CA GLY A 160 -9.65 -0.02 -13.69
C GLY A 160 -8.13 -0.02 -13.51
N LEU A 161 -7.52 1.10 -13.09
CA LEU A 161 -6.15 1.11 -12.58
C LEU A 161 -6.15 0.63 -11.13
N LEU A 162 -5.43 -0.45 -10.84
CA LEU A 162 -5.52 -1.12 -9.54
C LEU A 162 -4.43 -0.65 -8.59
N MET A 163 -4.76 -0.63 -7.30
CA MET A 163 -3.83 -0.45 -6.20
C MET A 163 -4.00 -1.56 -5.17
N ARG A 164 -2.88 -2.02 -4.61
CA ARG A 164 -2.82 -2.84 -3.40
C ARG A 164 -1.84 -2.21 -2.42
N LEU A 165 -2.31 -1.88 -1.23
CA LEU A 165 -1.52 -1.35 -0.13
C LEU A 165 -1.52 -2.37 1.01
N GLN A 166 -0.33 -2.82 1.40
CA GLN A 166 -0.11 -3.80 2.47
C GLN A 166 0.70 -3.16 3.60
N ALA A 167 0.16 -3.18 4.81
CA ALA A 167 0.80 -2.61 6.01
C ALA A 167 0.22 -3.23 7.30
N ASN A 168 0.78 -2.88 8.45
CA ASN A 168 0.19 -3.23 9.75
C ASN A 168 -1.21 -2.61 9.90
N ALA A 169 -2.11 -3.31 10.61
CA ALA A 169 -3.50 -2.88 10.81
C ALA A 169 -3.64 -1.45 11.34
N ASP A 170 -2.75 -1.02 12.24
CA ASP A 170 -2.77 0.32 12.83
C ASP A 170 -2.67 1.44 11.79
N HIS A 171 -1.98 1.19 10.68
CA HIS A 171 -1.84 2.15 9.58
C HIS A 171 -3.02 2.15 8.61
N LEU A 172 -3.86 1.11 8.63
CA LEU A 172 -4.94 0.90 7.65
C LEU A 172 -6.34 0.91 8.27
N GLN A 173 -6.45 1.14 9.58
CA GLN A 173 -7.71 1.10 10.34
C GLN A 173 -8.79 2.08 9.84
N HIS A 174 -8.42 3.18 9.17
CA HIS A 174 -9.35 4.20 8.70
C HIS A 174 -9.92 3.92 7.30
N PHE A 175 -9.48 2.86 6.62
CA PHE A 175 -10.04 2.48 5.32
C PHE A 175 -11.39 1.77 5.50
N GLN A 176 -12.33 2.12 4.63
CA GLN A 176 -13.69 1.55 4.65
C GLN A 176 -14.04 0.99 3.27
N MET A 177 -14.70 -0.17 3.26
CA MET A 177 -15.23 -0.76 2.02
C MET A 177 -16.18 0.19 1.31
N SER A 178 -16.12 0.19 -0.02
CA SER A 178 -16.92 1.04 -0.91
C SER A 178 -16.71 2.55 -0.71
N SER A 179 -15.72 2.96 0.08
CA SER A 179 -15.38 4.37 0.27
C SER A 179 -14.67 4.93 -0.95
N ASN A 180 -15.05 6.14 -1.33
CA ASN A 180 -14.40 6.88 -2.40
C ASN A 180 -13.17 7.60 -1.85
N ILE A 181 -12.07 7.50 -2.57
CA ILE A 181 -10.78 8.08 -2.17
C ILE A 181 -10.09 8.75 -3.35
N TYR A 182 -9.31 9.77 -3.01
CA TYR A 182 -8.36 10.43 -3.87
C TYR A 182 -6.96 9.92 -3.57
N LEU A 183 -6.22 9.60 -4.62
CA LEU A 183 -4.79 9.33 -4.59
C LEU A 183 -4.07 10.49 -5.22
N MET A 184 -3.05 11.01 -4.54
CA MET A 184 -2.23 12.12 -5.00
C MET A 184 -0.75 11.76 -4.92
N MET A 185 0.01 12.11 -5.95
CA MET A 185 1.43 11.79 -6.08
C MET A 185 2.25 12.97 -6.57
N LYS A 186 3.46 13.11 -6.00
CA LYS A 186 4.46 14.09 -6.42
C LYS A 186 5.85 13.50 -6.33
N LYS A 187 6.62 13.57 -7.41
CA LYS A 187 8.01 13.11 -7.41
C LYS A 187 8.84 13.92 -6.42
N VAL A 188 9.72 13.24 -5.72
CA VAL A 188 10.73 13.88 -4.88
C VAL A 188 12.00 14.01 -5.73
N ALA A 189 12.43 15.24 -5.98
CA ALA A 189 13.71 15.50 -6.61
C ALA A 189 14.83 15.30 -5.57
N PHE A 190 15.89 14.59 -5.96
CA PHE A 190 17.15 14.50 -5.23
C PHE A 190 18.26 15.11 -6.06
#